data_AF-A0A7X8FQF8-F1
#
_entry.id   AF-A0A7X8FQF8-F1
#
_cell.length_a   1.000
_cell.length_b   1.000
_cell.length_c   1.000
_cell.angle_alpha   90.00
_cell.angle_beta   90.00
_cell.angle_gamma   90.00
#
_symmetry.space_group_name_H-M   'P 1'
#
loop_
_entity.id
_entity.type
_entity.pdbx_description
1 polymer ?
#
loop_
_entity_poly.entity_id
_entity_poly.type
_entity_poly.pdbx_seq_one_letter_code
_entity_poly.pdbx_strand_id
1 'polypeptide(L)'
;MRIEKIQKTDSYSRFLLLLVFFGFLLWISYQFVPTGDDWNRIVFSNRTPEGFLKLISDHYRTLNGRVVGNFLSYWLIDPWARALAKVFAILLLTILLADLSRIKGPLAFFTAFFFVMTVPRLIFVQVYPWTAGFYNYVPPMIGVLWLFADIQPLFAAQPLTGGKRKTAAWFVAGIVLCLFVEHITLFLLFLSAGLIVYQLIAYKKAAPFTIGLLLGVIIGTTIMFASPIYREILFAGDSYRTVPESASHFIDILVQNYRSFSRYILLESPVFLLLVCALCAYTLIRLHTGLMRKPVTVWFLILPVYAGLTRLLFSSTFNFTPDVMRAAGYLPLWVDAGVHLITFAAILYTGSAIRHLPTKRQYRFVLLCIPVLVAPLFVVRPVLARNYYASYLFLAIAMLLLIKQLLRTKKLALHKMAVLLPVLCAGIVLFYGVVYTLNQNTFRHRIRVIESAMERHEDPIIIPDFPVPYFVFGPGDSSLGHAFYYEKANDIEFILQSEYQ
;
A
#
# COMPACT_ATOMS: atom_id res chain seq x y z
N MET A 1 28.61 -35.54 -8.81
CA MET A 1 29.71 -34.55 -8.65
C MET A 1 29.61 -33.27 -9.49
N ARG A 2 29.65 -33.26 -10.84
CA ARG A 2 29.61 -32.00 -11.64
C ARG A 2 28.23 -31.30 -11.62
N ILE A 3 27.14 -32.06 -11.58
CA ILE A 3 25.75 -31.55 -11.51
C ILE A 3 25.41 -30.99 -10.11
N GLU A 4 25.83 -31.68 -9.04
CA GLU A 4 25.69 -31.18 -7.66
C GLU A 4 26.51 -29.91 -7.41
N LYS A 5 27.70 -29.78 -8.03
CA LYS A 5 28.50 -28.57 -7.94
C LYS A 5 27.76 -27.39 -8.56
N ILE A 6 27.18 -27.56 -9.76
CA ILE A 6 26.42 -26.50 -10.46
C ILE A 6 25.14 -26.09 -9.70
N GLN A 7 24.40 -27.06 -9.12
CA GLN A 7 23.23 -26.74 -8.28
C GLN A 7 23.61 -26.03 -6.98
N LYS A 8 24.74 -26.41 -6.35
CA LYS A 8 25.26 -25.69 -5.17
C LYS A 8 25.66 -24.25 -5.53
N THR A 9 26.39 -24.02 -6.62
CA THR A 9 26.83 -22.67 -7.01
C THR A 9 25.65 -21.73 -7.26
N ASP A 10 24.59 -22.20 -7.92
CA ASP A 10 23.36 -21.41 -8.16
C ASP A 10 22.61 -21.08 -6.86
N SER A 11 22.61 -21.98 -5.87
CA SER A 11 22.04 -21.71 -4.54
C SER A 11 22.85 -20.68 -3.75
N TYR A 12 24.18 -20.75 -3.80
CA TYR A 12 25.07 -19.79 -3.11
C TYR A 12 24.97 -18.39 -3.72
N SER A 13 24.95 -18.26 -5.05
CA SER A 13 24.80 -16.96 -5.71
C SER A 13 23.46 -16.30 -5.42
N ARG A 14 22.37 -17.07 -5.34
CA ARG A 14 21.05 -16.57 -4.93
C ARG A 14 21.02 -16.14 -3.47
N PHE A 15 21.63 -16.91 -2.58
CA PHE A 15 21.76 -16.55 -1.17
C PHE A 15 22.55 -15.25 -0.98
N LEU A 16 23.70 -15.13 -1.64
CA LEU A 16 24.52 -13.92 -1.60
C LEU A 16 23.77 -12.70 -2.13
N LEU A 17 23.03 -12.86 -3.23
CA LEU A 17 22.21 -11.79 -3.79
C LEU A 17 21.13 -11.33 -2.80
N LEU A 18 20.40 -12.27 -2.18
CA LEU A 18 19.41 -11.94 -1.15
C LEU A 18 20.05 -11.26 0.06
N LEU A 19 21.25 -11.67 0.46
CA LEU A 19 22.01 -11.05 1.55
C LEU A 19 22.40 -9.60 1.21
N VAL A 20 22.85 -9.34 -0.02
CA VAL A 20 23.18 -7.98 -0.48
C VAL A 20 21.94 -7.10 -0.48
N PHE A 21 20.81 -7.57 -1.02
CA PHE A 21 19.55 -6.83 -0.99
C PHE A 21 19.03 -6.61 0.43
N PHE A 22 19.18 -7.60 1.30
CA PHE A 22 18.87 -7.47 2.72
C PHE A 22 19.70 -6.35 3.37
N GLY A 23 21.02 -6.34 3.16
CA GLY A 23 21.92 -5.32 3.70
C GLY A 23 21.55 -3.91 3.23
N PHE A 24 21.23 -3.75 1.94
CA PHE A 24 20.79 -2.47 1.41
C PHE A 24 19.41 -2.02 1.93
N LEU A 25 18.43 -2.93 2.00
CA LEU A 25 17.12 -2.62 2.58
C LEU A 25 17.25 -2.27 4.07
N LEU A 26 18.14 -2.93 4.79
CA LEU A 26 18.43 -2.64 6.19
C LEU A 26 19.03 -1.25 6.34
N TRP A 27 20.01 -0.91 5.50
CA TRP A 27 20.56 0.43 5.44
C TRP A 27 19.46 1.47 5.20
N ILE A 28 18.64 1.33 4.15
CA ILE A 28 17.54 2.28 3.87
C ILE A 28 16.56 2.37 5.05
N SER A 29 16.12 1.22 5.57
CA SER A 29 15.08 1.17 6.60
C SER A 29 15.54 1.76 7.93
N TYR A 30 16.84 1.67 8.23
CA TYR A 30 17.46 2.32 9.39
C TYR A 30 17.53 3.84 9.24
N GLN A 31 17.63 4.36 8.02
CA GLN A 31 17.66 5.81 7.73
C GLN A 31 16.25 6.44 7.66
N PHE A 32 15.17 5.67 7.81
CA PHE A 32 13.83 6.25 7.86
C PHE A 32 13.67 7.15 9.09
N VAL A 33 13.43 8.44 8.82
CA VAL A 33 13.21 9.47 9.83
C VAL A 33 11.84 9.26 10.51
N PRO A 34 11.72 9.39 11.84
CA PRO A 34 10.44 9.46 12.51
C PRO A 34 9.62 10.67 12.03
N THR A 35 8.31 10.49 11.90
CA THR A 35 7.39 11.54 11.44
C THR A 35 6.00 11.41 12.06
N GLY A 36 5.33 12.54 12.30
CA GLY A 36 3.95 12.60 12.75
C GLY A 36 3.77 11.91 14.09
N ASP A 37 2.78 11.02 14.19
CA ASP A 37 2.52 10.28 15.42
C ASP A 37 3.62 9.27 15.82
N ASP A 38 4.69 9.11 15.03
CA ASP A 38 5.88 8.34 15.45
C ASP A 38 6.56 8.96 16.68
N TRP A 39 6.44 10.29 16.89
CA TRP A 39 6.93 10.94 18.10
C TRP A 39 6.26 10.40 19.36
N ASN A 40 4.93 10.22 19.33
CA ASN A 40 4.18 9.62 20.45
C ASN A 40 4.67 8.22 20.80
N ARG A 41 5.16 7.46 19.80
CA ARG A 41 5.71 6.11 20.00
C ARG A 41 7.11 6.16 20.60
N ILE A 42 7.91 7.16 20.20
CA ILE A 42 9.27 7.36 20.71
C ILE A 42 9.23 7.75 22.19
N VAL A 43 8.38 8.71 22.56
CA VAL A 43 8.26 9.21 23.94
C VAL A 43 7.49 8.29 24.88
N PHE A 44 6.84 7.25 24.35
CA PHE A 44 6.15 6.25 25.16
C PHE A 44 7.14 5.50 26.07
N SER A 45 7.11 5.87 27.35
CA SER A 45 8.06 5.43 28.38
C SER A 45 7.64 4.13 29.07
N ASN A 46 6.34 3.88 29.25
CA ASN A 46 5.85 2.72 29.99
C ASN A 46 5.80 1.44 29.13
N ARG A 47 6.97 0.86 28.84
CA ARG A 47 7.12 -0.35 28.01
C ARG A 47 6.92 -1.67 28.77
N THR A 48 6.22 -1.65 29.90
CA THR A 48 5.81 -2.86 30.64
C THR A 48 4.59 -3.52 30.00
N PRO A 49 4.30 -4.81 30.25
CA PRO A 49 3.07 -5.45 29.78
C PRO A 49 1.81 -4.69 30.19
N GLU A 50 1.74 -4.20 31.42
CA GLU A 50 0.62 -3.38 31.92
C GLU A 50 0.51 -2.05 31.16
N GLY A 51 1.65 -1.42 30.88
CA GLY A 51 1.73 -0.20 30.07
C GLY A 51 1.18 -0.40 28.66
N PHE A 52 1.56 -1.49 27.99
CA PHE A 52 1.04 -1.83 26.67
C PHE A 52 -0.45 -2.19 26.70
N LEU A 53 -0.94 -2.88 27.73
CA LEU A 53 -2.37 -3.17 27.89
C LEU A 53 -3.19 -1.88 28.04
N LYS A 54 -2.70 -0.95 28.86
CA LYS A 54 -3.33 0.36 29.02
C LYS A 54 -3.32 1.13 27.70
N LEU A 55 -2.18 1.19 27.01
CA LEU A 55 -2.03 1.84 25.71
C LEU A 55 -3.02 1.29 24.67
N ILE A 56 -3.16 -0.04 24.59
CA ILE A 56 -4.11 -0.69 23.68
C ILE A 56 -5.54 -0.29 24.04
N SER A 57 -5.90 -0.31 25.34
CA SER A 57 -7.23 0.06 25.81
C SER A 57 -7.56 1.52 25.48
N ASP A 58 -6.62 2.43 25.75
CA ASP A 58 -6.78 3.86 25.52
C ASP A 58 -6.94 4.14 24.02
N HIS A 59 -6.05 3.62 23.16
CA HIS A 59 -6.18 3.78 21.72
C HIS A 59 -7.45 3.15 21.14
N TYR A 60 -7.87 2.00 21.66
CA TYR A 60 -9.10 1.36 21.21
C TYR A 60 -10.33 2.20 21.55
N ARG A 61 -10.28 3.00 22.62
CA ARG A 61 -11.37 3.92 23.00
C ARG A 61 -11.32 5.22 22.23
N THR A 62 -10.15 5.79 22.00
CA THR A 62 -10.01 7.19 21.54
C THR A 62 -9.51 7.36 20.11
N LEU A 63 -8.85 6.36 19.52
CA LEU A 63 -8.15 6.51 18.24
C LEU A 63 -8.84 5.76 17.09
N ASN A 64 -8.90 4.42 17.18
CA ASN A 64 -9.51 3.51 16.20
C ASN A 64 -9.46 2.05 16.67
N GLY A 65 -10.14 1.16 15.94
CA GLY A 65 -10.15 -0.28 16.18
C GLY A 65 -8.91 -1.05 15.69
N ARG A 66 -7.83 -0.37 15.27
CA ARG A 66 -6.63 -0.99 14.65
C ARG A 66 -5.67 -1.54 15.71
N VAL A 67 -6.16 -2.48 16.53
CA VAL A 67 -5.47 -2.99 17.71
C VAL A 67 -4.07 -3.52 17.38
N VAL A 68 -3.95 -4.41 16.40
CA VAL A 68 -2.68 -5.09 16.10
C VAL A 68 -1.68 -4.15 15.44
N GLY A 69 -2.14 -3.35 14.47
CA GLY A 69 -1.28 -2.41 13.76
C GLY A 69 -0.72 -1.32 14.68
N ASN A 70 -1.57 -0.77 15.56
CA ASN A 70 -1.13 0.21 16.57
C ASN A 70 -0.15 -0.43 17.55
N PHE A 71 -0.45 -1.62 18.10
CA PHE A 71 0.46 -2.31 19.02
C PHE A 71 1.85 -2.53 18.40
N LEU A 72 1.93 -3.11 17.19
CA LEU A 72 3.20 -3.37 16.51
C LEU A 72 4.00 -2.09 16.26
N SER A 73 3.32 -0.97 15.96
CA SER A 73 3.97 0.31 15.73
C SER A 73 4.70 0.85 16.97
N TYR A 74 4.16 0.65 18.17
CA TYR A 74 4.82 1.01 19.42
C TYR A 74 5.88 -0.02 19.83
N TRP A 75 5.57 -1.31 19.71
CA TRP A 75 6.48 -2.39 20.11
C TRP A 75 7.79 -2.36 19.33
N LEU A 76 7.73 -2.03 18.04
CA LEU A 76 8.86 -2.07 17.11
C LEU A 76 9.30 -0.67 16.70
N ILE A 77 9.16 0.35 17.57
CA ILE A 77 9.57 1.72 17.26
C ILE A 77 11.09 1.93 17.33
N ASP A 78 11.79 1.11 18.12
CA ASP A 78 13.26 1.11 18.24
C ASP A 78 13.91 1.08 16.84
N PRO A 79 14.94 1.91 16.55
CA PRO A 79 15.49 2.01 15.20
C PRO A 79 15.92 0.68 14.58
N TRP A 80 16.54 -0.22 15.35
CA TRP A 80 17.01 -1.52 14.86
C TRP A 80 15.86 -2.51 14.70
N ALA A 81 15.00 -2.63 15.72
CA ALA A 81 13.84 -3.50 15.67
C ALA A 81 12.91 -3.09 14.50
N ARG A 82 12.66 -1.79 14.35
CA ARG A 82 11.90 -1.19 13.25
C ARG A 82 12.51 -1.54 11.90
N ALA A 83 13.80 -1.30 11.72
CA ALA A 83 14.48 -1.53 10.45
C ALA A 83 14.44 -3.01 10.09
N LEU A 84 14.79 -3.92 11.01
CA LEU A 84 14.76 -5.35 10.78
C LEU A 84 13.35 -5.85 10.43
N ALA A 85 12.34 -5.46 11.21
CA ALA A 85 10.96 -5.84 10.94
C ALA A 85 10.48 -5.37 9.56
N LYS A 86 10.83 -4.14 9.17
CA LYS A 86 10.51 -3.60 7.85
C LYS A 86 11.18 -4.38 6.73
N VAL A 87 12.47 -4.70 6.85
CA VAL A 87 13.22 -5.49 5.86
C VAL A 87 12.60 -6.87 5.68
N PHE A 88 12.35 -7.60 6.77
CA PHE A 88 11.74 -8.93 6.70
C PHE A 88 10.35 -8.88 6.06
N ALA A 89 9.52 -7.91 6.43
CA ALA A 89 8.20 -7.75 5.86
C ALA A 89 8.24 -7.39 4.37
N ILE A 90 9.11 -6.47 3.93
CA ILE A 90 9.28 -6.11 2.51
C ILE A 90 9.78 -7.30 1.68
N LEU A 91 10.75 -8.06 2.20
CA LEU A 91 11.25 -9.25 1.53
C LEU A 91 10.18 -10.34 1.43
N LEU A 92 9.45 -10.61 2.53
CA LEU A 92 8.37 -11.59 2.52
C LEU A 92 7.25 -11.19 1.57
N LEU A 93 6.85 -9.91 1.56
CA LEU A 93 5.89 -9.37 0.60
C LEU A 93 6.36 -9.60 -0.84
N THR A 94 7.63 -9.31 -1.12
CA THR A 94 8.25 -9.50 -2.44
C THR A 94 8.23 -10.97 -2.87
N ILE A 95 8.59 -11.88 -1.98
CA ILE A 95 8.59 -13.33 -2.23
C ILE A 95 7.17 -13.81 -2.53
N LEU A 96 6.18 -13.43 -1.71
CA LEU A 96 4.78 -13.82 -1.93
C LEU A 96 4.24 -13.30 -3.27
N LEU A 97 4.56 -12.06 -3.66
CA LEU A 97 4.20 -11.53 -4.98
C LEU A 97 4.87 -12.30 -6.12
N ALA A 98 6.16 -12.64 -5.98
CA ALA A 98 6.89 -13.42 -6.95
C ALA A 98 6.26 -14.82 -7.11
N ASP A 99 5.92 -15.48 -6.00
CA ASP A 99 5.29 -16.80 -6.00
C ASP A 99 3.90 -16.78 -6.66
N LEU A 100 3.09 -15.75 -6.37
CA LEU A 100 1.77 -15.57 -6.98
C LEU A 100 1.85 -15.38 -8.50
N SER A 101 2.95 -14.81 -9.01
CA SER A 101 3.19 -14.70 -10.46
C SER A 101 3.47 -16.06 -11.12
N ARG A 102 4.09 -16.99 -10.39
CA ARG A 102 4.71 -18.24 -10.89
C ARG A 102 5.67 -18.03 -12.07
N ILE A 103 6.30 -16.86 -12.16
CA ILE A 103 7.49 -16.67 -12.99
C ILE A 103 8.62 -17.48 -12.34
N LYS A 104 9.46 -18.13 -13.14
CA LYS A 104 10.55 -18.98 -12.62
C LYS A 104 11.83 -18.17 -12.42
N GLY A 105 12.61 -18.55 -11.40
CA GLY A 105 13.96 -18.06 -11.17
C GLY A 105 14.02 -16.63 -10.60
N PRO A 106 15.24 -16.06 -10.52
CA PRO A 106 15.48 -14.74 -9.91
C PRO A 106 14.68 -13.61 -10.53
N LEU A 107 14.32 -13.73 -11.82
CA LEU A 107 13.51 -12.74 -12.52
C LEU A 107 12.17 -12.48 -11.82
N ALA A 108 11.54 -13.49 -11.25
CA ALA A 108 10.28 -13.33 -10.53
C ALA A 108 10.45 -12.39 -9.32
N PHE A 109 11.50 -12.64 -8.54
CA PHE A 109 11.86 -11.83 -7.38
C PHE A 109 12.16 -10.39 -7.78
N PHE A 110 13.02 -10.16 -8.77
CA PHE A 110 13.36 -8.80 -9.19
C PHE A 110 12.19 -8.04 -9.81
N THR A 111 11.31 -8.72 -10.56
CA THR A 111 10.11 -8.06 -11.10
C THR A 111 9.14 -7.70 -9.99
N ALA A 112 8.93 -8.58 -9.01
CA ALA A 112 8.10 -8.29 -7.85
C ALA A 112 8.71 -7.17 -6.98
N PHE A 113 10.02 -7.22 -6.73
CA PHE A 113 10.74 -6.21 -5.96
C PHE A 113 10.67 -4.85 -6.62
N PHE A 114 10.82 -4.80 -7.95
CA PHE A 114 10.64 -3.58 -8.72
C PHE A 114 9.26 -2.96 -8.46
N PHE A 115 8.17 -3.73 -8.50
CA PHE A 115 6.84 -3.20 -8.17
C PHE A 115 6.72 -2.79 -6.69
N VAL A 116 7.26 -3.57 -5.75
CA VAL A 116 7.22 -3.23 -4.32
C VAL A 116 7.93 -1.89 -4.05
N MET A 117 9.06 -1.64 -4.72
CA MET A 117 9.86 -0.43 -4.51
C MET A 117 9.46 0.75 -5.41
N THR A 118 8.71 0.54 -6.49
CA THR A 118 8.22 1.62 -7.38
C THR A 118 6.76 1.97 -7.18
N VAL A 119 6.27 1.81 -5.94
CA VAL A 119 4.98 2.37 -5.54
C VAL A 119 5.00 3.90 -5.73
N PRO A 120 3.87 4.55 -6.06
CA PRO A 120 3.80 6.00 -6.18
C PRO A 120 4.36 6.70 -4.95
N ARG A 121 5.09 7.82 -5.14
CA ARG A 121 5.84 8.51 -4.05
C ARG A 121 4.98 8.75 -2.80
N LEU A 122 3.75 9.24 -2.97
CA LEU A 122 2.87 9.53 -1.83
C LEU A 122 2.43 8.27 -1.07
N ILE A 123 2.30 7.13 -1.77
CA ILE A 123 2.08 5.83 -1.12
C ILE A 123 3.37 5.40 -0.41
N PHE A 124 4.52 5.52 -1.08
CA PHE A 124 5.83 5.16 -0.53
C PHE A 124 6.06 5.82 0.84
N VAL A 125 5.99 7.16 0.91
CA VAL A 125 6.32 7.92 2.13
C VAL A 125 5.36 7.66 3.29
N GLN A 126 4.10 7.30 2.98
CA GLN A 126 3.09 7.01 3.99
C GLN A 126 3.01 5.52 4.35
N VAL A 127 3.72 4.63 3.67
CA VAL A 127 3.67 3.18 3.91
C VAL A 127 5.01 2.63 4.35
N TYR A 128 6.15 3.04 3.76
CA TYR A 128 7.45 2.48 4.12
C TYR A 128 8.18 3.24 5.24
N PRO A 129 8.44 4.56 5.13
CA PRO A 129 9.15 5.31 6.17
C PRO A 129 8.31 5.52 7.42
N TRP A 130 7.07 5.98 7.28
CA TRP A 130 6.20 6.25 8.42
C TRP A 130 5.80 4.96 9.16
N THR A 131 6.08 4.89 10.46
CA THR A 131 5.98 3.63 11.23
C THR A 131 4.53 3.19 11.43
N ALA A 132 3.63 4.10 11.79
CA ALA A 132 2.19 3.79 11.87
C ALA A 132 1.65 3.28 10.52
N GLY A 133 2.04 3.95 9.44
CA GLY A 133 1.67 3.58 8.08
C GLY A 133 2.17 2.19 7.71
N PHE A 134 3.41 1.87 8.03
CA PHE A 134 3.99 0.56 7.75
C PHE A 134 3.21 -0.57 8.40
N TYR A 135 3.04 -0.52 9.72
CA TYR A 135 2.46 -1.64 10.45
C TYR A 135 0.96 -1.81 10.21
N ASN A 136 0.25 -0.75 9.81
CA ASN A 136 -1.17 -0.86 9.45
C ASN A 136 -1.41 -1.32 8.00
N TYR A 137 -0.43 -1.23 7.09
CA TYR A 137 -0.66 -1.48 5.65
C TYR A 137 0.21 -2.58 5.04
N VAL A 138 1.43 -2.84 5.54
CA VAL A 138 2.32 -3.89 4.98
C VAL A 138 2.02 -5.27 5.58
N PRO A 139 2.02 -5.48 6.91
CA PRO A 139 1.69 -6.77 7.52
C PRO A 139 0.35 -7.40 7.08
N PRO A 140 -0.79 -6.66 7.05
CA PRO A 140 -2.05 -7.28 6.62
C PRO A 140 -1.99 -7.72 5.16
N MET A 141 -1.24 -7.02 4.31
CA MET A 141 -1.08 -7.41 2.91
C MET A 141 -0.25 -8.68 2.77
N ILE A 142 0.78 -8.91 3.59
CA ILE A 142 1.48 -10.19 3.65
C ILE A 142 0.50 -11.32 3.95
N GLY A 143 -0.38 -11.14 4.93
CA GLY A 143 -1.43 -12.11 5.27
C GLY A 143 -2.43 -12.33 4.13
N VAL A 144 -2.90 -11.26 3.48
CA VAL A 144 -3.79 -11.35 2.31
C VAL A 144 -3.11 -12.11 1.16
N LEU A 145 -1.83 -11.82 0.85
CA LEU A 145 -1.11 -12.52 -0.20
C LEU A 145 -0.89 -14.01 0.13
N TRP A 146 -0.65 -14.34 1.40
CA TRP A 146 -0.59 -15.73 1.87
C TRP A 146 -1.94 -16.45 1.67
N LEU A 147 -3.06 -15.83 2.05
CA LEU A 147 -4.40 -16.37 1.76
C LEU A 147 -4.61 -16.58 0.25
N PHE A 148 -4.14 -15.63 -0.57
CA PHE A 148 -4.21 -15.70 -2.04
C PHE A 148 -3.36 -16.83 -2.64
N ALA A 149 -2.22 -17.15 -2.02
CA ALA A 149 -1.37 -18.27 -2.44
C ALA A 149 -2.08 -19.61 -2.19
N ASP A 150 -2.86 -19.70 -1.12
CA ASP A 150 -3.60 -20.90 -0.74
C ASP A 150 -4.86 -21.15 -1.59
N ILE A 151 -5.50 -20.12 -2.15
CA ILE A 151 -6.68 -20.26 -3.03
C ILE A 151 -6.35 -20.54 -4.50
N GLN A 152 -5.06 -20.63 -4.82
CA GLN A 152 -4.58 -20.88 -6.18
C GLN A 152 -5.24 -22.07 -6.92
N PRO A 153 -5.57 -23.20 -6.27
CA PRO A 153 -6.27 -24.32 -6.92
C PRO A 153 -7.62 -23.92 -7.54
N LEU A 154 -8.33 -22.94 -6.98
CA LEU A 154 -9.61 -22.47 -7.51
C LEU A 154 -9.47 -21.93 -8.94
N PHE A 155 -8.37 -21.24 -9.24
CA PHE A 155 -8.12 -20.74 -10.60
C PHE A 155 -7.92 -21.88 -11.61
N ALA A 156 -7.41 -23.02 -11.15
CA ALA A 156 -7.28 -24.24 -11.93
C ALA A 156 -8.57 -25.08 -11.99
N ALA A 157 -9.71 -24.58 -11.49
CA ALA A 157 -10.95 -25.35 -11.32
C ALA A 157 -10.76 -26.62 -10.47
N GLN A 158 -9.92 -26.53 -9.46
CA GLN A 158 -9.72 -27.59 -8.47
C GLN A 158 -10.33 -27.16 -7.13
N PRO A 159 -10.98 -28.08 -6.40
CA PRO A 159 -11.51 -27.78 -5.08
C PRO A 159 -10.37 -27.48 -4.09
N LEU A 160 -10.70 -26.70 -3.07
CA LEU A 160 -9.76 -26.43 -1.98
C LEU A 160 -9.75 -27.59 -0.99
N THR A 161 -8.54 -28.02 -0.61
CA THR A 161 -8.33 -29.08 0.37
C THR A 161 -7.48 -28.56 1.54
N GLY A 162 -7.75 -29.08 2.74
CA GLY A 162 -7.05 -28.66 3.96
C GLY A 162 -7.57 -29.38 5.19
N GLY A 163 -6.68 -29.58 6.17
CA GLY A 163 -6.99 -30.21 7.46
C GLY A 163 -7.20 -29.20 8.59
N LYS A 164 -7.43 -29.73 9.80
CA LYS A 164 -7.73 -28.95 11.03
C LYS A 164 -6.70 -27.85 11.32
N ARG A 165 -5.40 -28.11 11.11
CA ARG A 165 -4.33 -27.11 11.31
C ARG A 165 -4.47 -25.90 10.40
N LYS A 166 -4.78 -26.12 9.11
CA LYS A 166 -5.03 -25.05 8.14
C LYS A 166 -6.29 -24.26 8.49
N THR A 167 -7.34 -24.94 8.95
CA THR A 167 -8.55 -24.28 9.46
C THR A 167 -8.27 -23.39 10.66
N ALA A 168 -7.51 -23.87 11.64
CA ALA A 168 -7.13 -23.07 12.80
C ALA A 168 -6.27 -21.85 12.38
N ALA A 169 -5.30 -22.05 11.50
CA ALA A 169 -4.46 -20.97 10.99
C ALA A 169 -5.28 -19.89 10.26
N TRP A 170 -6.21 -20.29 9.39
CA TRP A 170 -7.10 -19.37 8.66
C TRP A 170 -8.10 -18.65 9.58
N PHE A 171 -8.59 -19.33 10.62
CA PHE A 171 -9.43 -18.72 11.65
C PHE A 171 -8.68 -17.62 12.42
N VAL A 172 -7.49 -17.93 12.93
CA VAL A 172 -6.65 -16.94 13.64
C VAL A 172 -6.25 -15.80 12.72
N ALA A 173 -5.85 -16.10 11.48
CA ALA A 173 -5.55 -15.08 10.48
C ALA A 173 -6.77 -14.19 10.20
N GLY A 174 -7.97 -14.74 10.12
CA GLY A 174 -9.21 -13.97 9.96
C GLY A 174 -9.40 -12.92 11.05
N ILE A 175 -9.16 -13.29 12.31
CA ILE A 175 -9.26 -12.35 13.44
C ILE A 175 -8.15 -11.29 13.33
N VAL A 176 -6.89 -11.72 13.23
CA VAL A 176 -5.73 -10.83 13.30
C VAL A 176 -5.68 -9.83 12.13
N LEU A 177 -5.96 -10.28 10.91
CA LEU A 177 -5.88 -9.43 9.72
C LEU A 177 -6.95 -8.33 9.71
N CYS A 178 -8.10 -8.56 10.35
CA CYS A 178 -9.14 -7.57 10.55
C CYS A 178 -8.77 -6.47 11.57
N LEU A 179 -7.67 -6.59 12.31
CA LEU A 179 -7.30 -5.63 13.36
C LEU A 179 -6.18 -4.66 12.92
N PHE A 180 -5.95 -4.53 11.62
CA PHE A 180 -4.95 -3.61 11.05
C PHE A 180 -5.57 -2.36 10.43
N VAL A 181 -6.57 -2.51 9.57
CA VAL A 181 -7.18 -1.36 8.89
C VAL A 181 -8.59 -1.69 8.40
N GLU A 182 -9.49 -0.71 8.46
CA GLU A 182 -10.94 -0.85 8.29
C GLU A 182 -11.29 -1.35 6.88
N HIS A 183 -10.74 -0.72 5.83
CA HIS A 183 -11.05 -1.13 4.44
C HIS A 183 -10.54 -2.54 4.09
N ILE A 184 -9.41 -3.00 4.64
CA ILE A 184 -8.95 -4.39 4.47
C ILE A 184 -9.85 -5.35 5.25
N THR A 185 -10.35 -4.95 6.41
CA THR A 185 -11.31 -5.72 7.22
C THR A 185 -12.58 -6.01 6.42
N LEU A 186 -13.17 -4.96 5.83
CA LEU A 186 -14.34 -5.09 4.97
C LEU A 186 -14.03 -5.96 3.73
N PHE A 187 -12.86 -5.77 3.11
CA PHE A 187 -12.44 -6.61 2.00
C PHE A 187 -12.36 -8.10 2.39
N LEU A 188 -11.80 -8.44 3.55
CA LEU A 188 -11.71 -9.82 4.04
C LEU A 188 -13.09 -10.42 4.32
N LEU A 189 -14.04 -9.61 4.79
CA LEU A 189 -15.44 -10.03 5.00
C LEU A 189 -16.08 -10.44 3.67
N PHE A 190 -16.00 -9.59 2.64
CA PHE A 190 -16.52 -9.91 1.31
C PHE A 190 -15.78 -11.06 0.64
N LEU A 191 -14.44 -11.11 0.77
CA LEU A 191 -13.62 -12.17 0.20
C LEU A 191 -13.96 -13.53 0.82
N SER A 192 -14.02 -13.63 2.14
CA SER A 192 -14.29 -14.89 2.85
C SER A 192 -15.70 -15.41 2.55
N ALA A 193 -16.72 -14.55 2.56
CA ALA A 193 -18.07 -14.90 2.15
C ALA A 193 -18.12 -15.34 0.68
N GLY A 194 -17.50 -14.56 -0.23
CA GLY A 194 -17.45 -14.85 -1.65
C GLY A 194 -16.75 -16.18 -1.98
N LEU A 195 -15.67 -16.52 -1.26
CA LEU A 195 -14.98 -17.81 -1.41
C LEU A 195 -15.87 -18.99 -1.03
N ILE A 196 -16.68 -18.87 0.02
CA ILE A 196 -17.63 -19.91 0.43
C ILE A 196 -18.73 -20.05 -0.61
N VAL A 197 -19.37 -18.94 -1.00
CA VAL A 197 -20.44 -18.93 -2.01
C VAL A 197 -19.94 -19.56 -3.32
N TYR A 198 -18.76 -19.16 -3.79
CA TYR A 198 -18.16 -19.74 -5.00
C TYR A 198 -17.95 -21.26 -4.88
N GLN A 199 -17.41 -21.74 -3.76
CA GLN A 199 -17.18 -23.18 -3.55
C GLN A 199 -18.49 -23.98 -3.46
N LEU A 200 -19.52 -23.43 -2.82
CA LEU A 200 -20.85 -24.06 -2.75
C LEU A 200 -21.50 -24.14 -4.14
N ILE A 201 -21.35 -23.11 -4.97
CA ILE A 201 -21.88 -23.13 -6.35
C ILE A 201 -21.09 -24.14 -7.21
N ALA A 202 -19.76 -24.03 -7.21
CA ALA A 202 -18.88 -24.77 -8.14
C ALA A 202 -18.63 -26.22 -7.74
N TYR A 203 -18.52 -26.53 -6.44
CA TYR A 203 -18.13 -27.84 -5.92
C TYR A 203 -19.15 -28.44 -4.93
N LYS A 204 -20.27 -27.76 -4.68
CA LYS A 204 -21.33 -28.19 -3.73
C LYS A 204 -20.88 -28.36 -2.28
N LYS A 205 -19.66 -27.94 -1.95
CA LYS A 205 -19.05 -28.05 -0.62
C LYS A 205 -18.03 -26.95 -0.42
N ALA A 206 -18.04 -26.32 0.75
CA ALA A 206 -17.01 -25.37 1.17
C ALA A 206 -15.88 -26.07 1.92
N ALA A 207 -14.63 -25.66 1.67
CA ALA A 207 -13.50 -26.15 2.44
C ALA A 207 -13.59 -25.70 3.91
N PRO A 208 -13.30 -26.58 4.88
CA PRO A 208 -13.39 -26.23 6.30
C PRO A 208 -12.58 -24.99 6.69
N PHE A 209 -11.42 -24.79 6.07
CA PHE A 209 -10.56 -23.66 6.39
C PHE A 209 -11.10 -22.31 5.88
N THR A 210 -11.90 -22.29 4.80
CA THR A 210 -12.57 -21.05 4.36
C THR A 210 -13.73 -20.68 5.28
N ILE A 211 -14.40 -21.67 5.87
CA ILE A 211 -15.38 -21.45 6.95
C ILE A 211 -14.68 -20.90 8.19
N GLY A 212 -13.54 -21.50 8.57
CA GLY A 212 -12.70 -20.98 9.66
C GLY A 212 -12.31 -19.52 9.45
N LEU A 213 -11.88 -19.15 8.23
CA LEU A 213 -11.60 -17.74 7.91
C LEU A 213 -12.84 -16.85 8.08
N LEU A 214 -14.00 -17.21 7.53
CA LEU A 214 -15.21 -16.38 7.68
C LEU A 214 -15.56 -16.16 9.16
N LEU A 215 -15.53 -17.22 9.98
CA LEU A 215 -15.81 -17.10 11.42
C LEU A 215 -14.80 -16.18 12.12
N GLY A 216 -13.51 -16.33 11.80
CA GLY A 216 -12.47 -15.45 12.33
C GLY A 216 -12.65 -14.00 11.88
N VAL A 217 -12.99 -13.78 10.61
CA VAL A 217 -13.25 -12.45 10.04
C VAL A 217 -14.49 -11.80 10.65
N ILE A 218 -15.56 -12.55 10.93
CA ILE A 218 -16.74 -12.03 11.64
C ILE A 218 -16.32 -11.51 13.01
N ILE A 219 -15.61 -12.32 13.80
CA ILE A 219 -15.11 -11.91 15.12
C ILE A 219 -14.18 -10.70 15.02
N GLY A 220 -13.21 -10.73 14.11
CA GLY A 220 -12.26 -9.64 13.90
C GLY A 220 -12.93 -8.35 13.45
N THR A 221 -13.94 -8.43 12.58
CA THR A 221 -14.75 -7.29 12.14
C THR A 221 -15.56 -6.71 13.30
N THR A 222 -16.18 -7.58 14.12
CA THR A 222 -16.89 -7.13 15.33
C THR A 222 -15.94 -6.40 16.28
N ILE A 223 -14.75 -6.94 16.54
CA ILE A 223 -13.76 -6.27 17.41
C ILE A 223 -13.30 -4.95 16.80
N MET A 224 -12.96 -4.90 15.50
CA MET A 224 -12.55 -3.67 14.82
C MET A 224 -13.60 -2.57 15.00
N PHE A 225 -14.86 -2.83 14.65
CA PHE A 225 -15.90 -1.80 14.63
C PHE A 225 -16.67 -1.63 15.95
N ALA A 226 -16.41 -2.45 16.98
CA ALA A 226 -16.95 -2.24 18.33
C ALA A 226 -16.21 -1.14 19.12
N SER A 227 -15.12 -0.59 18.58
CA SER A 227 -14.40 0.54 19.17
C SER A 227 -15.35 1.73 19.39
N PRO A 228 -15.41 2.31 20.62
CA PRO A 228 -16.33 3.41 20.94
C PRO A 228 -16.23 4.61 20.02
N ILE A 229 -15.03 4.94 19.53
CA ILE A 229 -14.80 6.09 18.65
C ILE A 229 -15.65 6.04 17.38
N TYR A 230 -15.96 4.86 16.84
CA TYR A 230 -16.79 4.76 15.64
C TYR A 230 -18.26 5.10 15.93
N ARG A 231 -18.75 4.88 17.16
CA ARG A 231 -20.07 5.34 17.57
C ARG A 231 -20.09 6.84 17.79
N GLU A 232 -19.06 7.41 18.39
CA GLU A 232 -18.93 8.86 18.56
C GLU A 232 -18.89 9.58 17.20
N ILE A 233 -18.14 9.05 16.23
CA ILE A 233 -18.13 9.57 14.85
C ILE A 233 -19.53 9.49 14.21
N LEU A 234 -20.30 8.44 14.50
CA LEU A 234 -21.64 8.24 13.93
C LEU A 234 -22.73 9.11 14.58
N PHE A 235 -22.61 9.42 15.87
CA PHE A 235 -23.70 10.05 16.64
C PHE A 235 -23.39 11.44 17.20
N ALA A 236 -22.11 11.81 17.37
CA ALA A 236 -21.70 13.02 18.09
C ALA A 236 -21.06 14.10 17.21
N GLY A 237 -20.92 13.88 15.90
CA GLY A 237 -20.40 14.87 14.96
C GLY A 237 -18.95 15.28 15.27
N ASP A 238 -17.99 14.42 14.94
CA ASP A 238 -16.57 14.75 15.06
C ASP A 238 -16.18 15.83 14.03
N SER A 239 -15.55 16.94 14.48
CA SER A 239 -15.06 18.02 13.62
C SER A 239 -14.04 17.54 12.56
N TYR A 240 -13.41 16.39 12.79
CA TYR A 240 -12.44 15.78 11.87
C TYR A 240 -13.05 14.73 10.93
N ARG A 241 -14.23 14.15 11.25
CA ARG A 241 -14.84 13.02 10.52
C ARG A 241 -16.37 13.15 10.51
N THR A 242 -16.94 13.50 9.36
CA THR A 242 -18.39 13.72 9.21
C THR A 242 -19.10 12.54 8.54
N VAL A 243 -20.33 12.25 9.00
CA VAL A 243 -21.29 11.36 8.33
C VAL A 243 -22.31 12.25 7.61
N PRO A 244 -22.74 11.91 6.39
CA PRO A 244 -23.63 12.79 5.64
C PRO A 244 -25.03 12.85 6.23
N GLU A 245 -25.42 14.03 6.69
CA GLU A 245 -26.76 14.34 7.21
C GLU A 245 -27.83 14.50 6.11
N SER A 246 -27.41 14.60 4.84
CA SER A 246 -28.29 14.78 3.69
C SER A 246 -27.72 14.14 2.41
N ALA A 247 -28.56 13.95 1.39
CA ALA A 247 -28.14 13.42 0.09
C ALA A 247 -27.11 14.33 -0.61
N SER A 248 -27.19 15.65 -0.44
CA SER A 248 -26.19 16.60 -0.98
C SER A 248 -24.84 16.45 -0.27
N HIS A 249 -24.84 16.34 1.06
CA HIS A 249 -23.60 16.11 1.83
C HIS A 249 -22.96 14.75 1.46
N PHE A 250 -23.76 13.71 1.18
CA PHE A 250 -23.25 12.43 0.70
C PHE A 250 -22.54 12.56 -0.66
N ILE A 251 -23.14 13.31 -1.60
CA ILE A 251 -22.53 13.62 -2.90
C ILE A 251 -21.21 14.38 -2.69
N ASP A 252 -21.16 15.36 -1.79
CA ASP A 252 -19.93 16.09 -1.48
C ASP A 252 -18.82 15.18 -0.91
N ILE A 253 -19.18 14.19 -0.08
CA ILE A 253 -18.26 13.14 0.40
C ILE A 253 -17.72 12.31 -0.76
N LEU A 254 -18.59 11.81 -1.63
CA LEU A 254 -18.19 11.05 -2.81
C LEU A 254 -17.27 11.87 -3.72
N VAL A 255 -17.62 13.13 -4.00
CA VAL A 255 -16.85 14.02 -4.88
C VAL A 255 -15.46 14.28 -4.32
N GLN A 256 -15.34 14.62 -3.04
CA GLN A 256 -14.04 14.88 -2.41
C GLN A 256 -13.16 13.63 -2.33
N ASN A 257 -13.76 12.48 -2.01
CA ASN A 257 -13.04 11.21 -1.97
C ASN A 257 -12.62 10.76 -3.37
N TYR A 258 -13.46 10.99 -4.38
CA TYR A 258 -13.10 10.75 -5.77
C TYR A 258 -11.96 11.67 -6.24
N ARG A 259 -11.94 12.95 -5.87
CA ARG A 259 -10.80 13.85 -6.15
C ARG A 259 -9.50 13.30 -5.57
N SER A 260 -9.55 12.80 -4.34
CA SER A 260 -8.41 12.16 -3.69
C SER A 260 -7.99 10.89 -4.43
N PHE A 261 -8.94 10.04 -4.82
CA PHE A 261 -8.69 8.85 -5.63
C PHE A 261 -7.99 9.20 -6.95
N SER A 262 -8.56 10.10 -7.76
CA SER A 262 -8.03 10.51 -9.05
C SER A 262 -6.62 11.09 -8.91
N ARG A 263 -6.40 11.96 -7.92
CA ARG A 263 -5.08 12.51 -7.62
C ARG A 263 -4.05 11.42 -7.34
N TYR A 264 -4.34 10.49 -6.42
CA TYR A 264 -3.36 9.50 -5.99
C TYR A 264 -3.13 8.40 -7.04
N ILE A 265 -4.15 8.03 -7.81
CA ILE A 265 -4.08 6.93 -8.79
C ILE A 265 -3.57 7.37 -10.16
N LEU A 266 -3.86 8.61 -10.59
CA LEU A 266 -3.54 9.07 -11.96
C LEU A 266 -2.46 10.15 -11.97
N LEU A 267 -2.54 11.16 -11.09
CA LEU A 267 -1.66 12.35 -11.15
C LEU A 267 -0.33 12.16 -10.43
N GLU A 268 -0.34 11.49 -9.27
CA GLU A 268 0.83 11.34 -8.39
C GLU A 268 1.60 10.02 -8.66
N SER A 269 1.22 9.28 -9.70
CA SER A 269 1.73 7.95 -10.06
C SER A 269 2.22 7.82 -11.53
N PRO A 270 2.80 8.86 -12.17
CA PRO A 270 2.99 8.89 -13.63
C PRO A 270 3.85 7.74 -14.17
N VAL A 271 4.93 7.39 -13.46
CA VAL A 271 5.81 6.27 -13.86
C VAL A 271 5.05 4.94 -13.86
N PHE A 272 4.25 4.71 -12.83
CA PHE A 272 3.47 3.48 -12.71
C PHE A 272 2.34 3.43 -13.73
N LEU A 273 1.65 4.55 -13.97
CA LEU A 273 0.64 4.68 -15.03
C LEU A 273 1.24 4.33 -16.41
N LEU A 274 2.40 4.93 -16.74
CA LEU A 274 3.12 4.65 -17.98
C LEU A 274 3.47 3.17 -18.12
N LEU A 275 3.95 2.53 -17.05
CA LEU A 275 4.26 1.10 -17.03
C LEU A 275 3.02 0.23 -17.28
N VAL A 276 1.90 0.51 -16.60
CA VAL A 276 0.64 -0.23 -16.78
C VAL A 276 0.13 -0.06 -18.21
N CYS A 277 0.09 1.17 -18.73
CA CYS A 277 -0.33 1.47 -20.10
C CYS A 277 0.56 0.77 -21.14
N ALA A 278 1.88 0.90 -21.01
CA ALA A 278 2.83 0.30 -21.93
C ALA A 278 2.73 -1.22 -21.93
N LEU A 279 2.64 -1.86 -20.75
CA LEU A 279 2.54 -3.31 -20.64
C LEU A 279 1.22 -3.84 -21.19
N CYS A 280 0.10 -3.17 -20.91
CA CYS A 280 -1.21 -3.55 -21.44
C CYS A 280 -1.26 -3.39 -22.97
N ALA A 281 -0.84 -2.23 -23.49
CA ALA A 281 -0.77 -1.97 -24.93
C ALA A 281 0.14 -2.99 -25.63
N TYR A 282 1.34 -3.23 -25.11
CA TYR A 282 2.28 -4.21 -25.65
C TYR A 282 1.69 -5.63 -25.66
N THR A 283 1.02 -6.03 -24.57
CA THR A 283 0.36 -7.33 -24.48
C THR A 283 -0.72 -7.49 -25.54
N LEU A 284 -1.57 -6.47 -25.71
CA LEU A 284 -2.62 -6.48 -26.73
C LEU A 284 -2.04 -6.56 -28.14
N ILE A 285 -1.05 -5.72 -28.47
CA ILE A 285 -0.37 -5.70 -29.77
C ILE A 285 0.22 -7.07 -30.11
N ARG A 286 0.88 -7.71 -29.15
CA ARG A 286 1.69 -8.91 -29.42
C ARG A 286 0.89 -10.21 -29.33
N LEU A 287 -0.19 -10.24 -28.56
CA LEU A 287 -0.87 -11.49 -28.20
C LEU A 287 -2.35 -11.55 -28.57
N HIS A 288 -3.01 -10.41 -28.76
CA HIS A 288 -4.44 -10.36 -29.07
C HIS A 288 -4.69 -10.20 -30.57
N THR A 289 -5.80 -10.75 -31.07
CA THR A 289 -6.20 -10.69 -32.49
C THR A 289 -7.64 -10.20 -32.73
N GLY A 290 -8.47 -10.10 -31.69
CA GLY A 290 -9.86 -9.63 -31.83
C GLY A 290 -10.00 -8.13 -32.15
N LEU A 291 -11.17 -7.75 -32.66
CA LEU A 291 -11.50 -6.41 -33.18
C LEU A 291 -11.21 -5.28 -32.18
N MET A 292 -11.58 -5.48 -30.91
CA MET A 292 -11.38 -4.48 -29.84
C MET A 292 -9.90 -4.25 -29.46
N ARG A 293 -8.95 -5.01 -30.03
CA ARG A 293 -7.51 -4.79 -29.78
C ARG A 293 -7.07 -3.37 -30.12
N LYS A 294 -7.38 -2.89 -31.32
CA LYS A 294 -6.91 -1.58 -31.82
C LYS A 294 -7.42 -0.42 -30.95
N PRO A 295 -8.74 -0.25 -30.74
CA PRO A 295 -9.25 0.87 -29.95
C PRO A 295 -8.74 0.85 -28.50
N VAL A 296 -8.68 -0.33 -27.86
CA VAL A 296 -8.17 -0.44 -26.48
C VAL A 296 -6.67 -0.15 -26.40
N THR A 297 -5.89 -0.55 -27.41
CA THR A 297 -4.46 -0.20 -27.47
C THR A 297 -4.28 1.31 -27.61
N VAL A 298 -5.06 1.96 -28.48
CA VAL A 298 -5.05 3.42 -28.65
C VAL A 298 -5.44 4.13 -27.36
N TRP A 299 -6.43 3.62 -26.62
CA TRP A 299 -6.80 4.15 -25.30
C TRP A 299 -5.60 4.21 -24.34
N PHE A 300 -4.80 3.14 -24.27
CA PHE A 300 -3.59 3.13 -23.44
C PHE A 300 -2.48 4.09 -23.91
N LEU A 301 -2.50 4.53 -25.18
CA LEU A 301 -1.57 5.55 -25.68
C LEU A 301 -2.07 6.97 -25.37
N ILE A 302 -3.38 7.18 -25.38
CA ILE A 302 -4.02 8.46 -25.06
C ILE A 302 -4.00 8.74 -23.56
N LEU A 303 -4.20 7.72 -22.72
CA LEU A 303 -4.36 7.89 -21.28
C LEU A 303 -3.17 8.61 -20.60
N PRO A 304 -1.89 8.31 -20.89
CA PRO A 304 -0.77 9.08 -20.34
C PRO A 304 -0.74 10.54 -20.81
N VAL A 305 -1.19 10.81 -22.04
CA VAL A 305 -1.31 12.19 -22.56
C VAL A 305 -2.41 12.91 -21.80
N TYR A 306 -3.57 12.28 -21.62
CA TYR A 306 -4.64 12.81 -20.76
C TYR A 306 -4.13 13.08 -19.35
N ALA A 307 -3.48 12.13 -18.69
CA ALA A 307 -2.95 12.32 -17.34
C ALA A 307 -1.87 13.41 -17.26
N GLY A 308 -1.02 13.52 -18.28
CA GLY A 308 -0.01 14.58 -18.39
C GLY A 308 -0.63 15.96 -18.57
N LEU A 309 -1.61 16.10 -19.46
CA LEU A 309 -2.38 17.33 -19.65
C LEU A 309 -3.17 17.68 -18.39
N THR A 310 -3.84 16.71 -17.75
CA THR A 310 -4.52 16.92 -16.47
C THR A 310 -3.53 17.32 -15.38
N ARG A 311 -2.32 16.77 -15.37
CA ARG A 311 -1.30 17.23 -14.42
C ARG A 311 -0.85 18.67 -14.72
N LEU A 312 -0.57 19.01 -15.97
CA LEU A 312 -0.09 20.34 -16.36
C LEU A 312 -1.16 21.44 -16.20
N LEU A 313 -2.40 21.14 -16.59
CA LEU A 313 -3.53 22.07 -16.52
C LEU A 313 -4.07 22.21 -15.09
N PHE A 314 -3.92 21.17 -14.25
CA PHE A 314 -4.53 21.13 -12.91
C PHE A 314 -3.54 21.21 -11.74
N SER A 315 -2.21 21.20 -11.95
CA SER A 315 -1.23 21.29 -10.85
C SER A 315 -1.13 22.68 -10.21
N SER A 316 -1.53 23.75 -10.92
CA SER A 316 -1.47 25.13 -10.43
C SER A 316 -2.80 25.89 -10.55
N THR A 317 -3.65 25.52 -11.52
CA THR A 317 -4.78 26.38 -11.96
C THR A 317 -6.16 25.86 -11.51
N PHE A 318 -6.23 24.66 -10.95
CA PHE A 318 -7.46 24.07 -10.40
C PHE A 318 -7.28 23.55 -8.97
N ASN A 319 -6.80 24.43 -8.10
CA ASN A 319 -7.46 24.60 -6.81
C ASN A 319 -8.92 25.04 -7.07
N PHE A 320 -9.75 24.15 -7.65
CA PHE A 320 -11.18 24.31 -7.53
C PHE A 320 -11.47 24.25 -6.03
N THR A 321 -11.56 25.42 -5.41
CA THR A 321 -12.34 25.56 -4.21
C THR A 321 -13.71 24.91 -4.50
N PRO A 322 -14.36 24.28 -3.51
CA PRO A 322 -15.70 23.72 -3.68
C PRO A 322 -16.67 24.66 -4.41
N ASP A 323 -16.43 25.97 -4.34
CA ASP A 323 -17.22 27.03 -4.97
C ASP A 323 -17.07 27.11 -6.49
N VAL A 324 -15.86 27.01 -7.03
CA VAL A 324 -15.64 26.96 -8.50
C VAL A 324 -16.14 25.61 -9.06
N MET A 325 -16.05 24.53 -8.26
CA MET A 325 -16.81 23.27 -8.36
C MET A 325 -18.30 23.46 -8.67
N ARG A 326 -18.98 24.09 -7.70
CA ARG A 326 -20.41 24.35 -7.76
C ARG A 326 -20.77 25.24 -8.95
N ALA A 327 -19.89 26.17 -9.34
CA ALA A 327 -20.08 27.03 -10.50
C ALA A 327 -19.88 26.32 -11.86
N ALA A 328 -18.88 25.44 -12.00
CA ALA A 328 -18.59 24.70 -13.24
C ALA A 328 -19.45 23.44 -13.44
N GLY A 329 -20.20 23.03 -12.41
CA GLY A 329 -20.95 21.79 -12.38
C GLY A 329 -20.06 20.55 -12.22
N TYR A 330 -20.67 19.41 -11.85
CA TYR A 330 -19.94 18.14 -11.65
C TYR A 330 -19.43 17.49 -12.95
N LEU A 331 -19.64 18.10 -14.12
CA LEU A 331 -19.32 17.52 -15.43
C LEU A 331 -17.84 17.11 -15.61
N PRO A 332 -16.83 17.94 -15.26
CA PRO A 332 -15.42 17.53 -15.39
C PRO A 332 -15.08 16.31 -14.53
N LEU A 333 -15.72 16.20 -13.36
CA LEU A 333 -15.55 15.06 -12.47
C LEU A 333 -16.14 13.78 -13.07
N TRP A 334 -17.33 13.87 -13.67
CA TRP A 334 -17.98 12.75 -14.34
C TRP A 334 -17.17 12.27 -15.55
N VAL A 335 -16.57 13.19 -16.31
CA VAL A 335 -15.66 12.86 -17.42
C VAL A 335 -14.44 12.11 -16.89
N ASP A 336 -13.78 12.63 -15.84
CA ASP A 336 -12.62 11.96 -15.22
C ASP A 336 -13.01 10.59 -14.66
N ALA A 337 -14.17 10.46 -14.01
CA ALA A 337 -14.67 9.19 -13.49
C ALA A 337 -14.94 8.19 -14.62
N GLY A 338 -15.49 8.66 -15.74
CA GLY A 338 -15.64 7.89 -16.97
C GLY A 338 -14.31 7.39 -17.52
N VAL A 339 -13.28 8.25 -17.55
CA VAL A 339 -11.91 7.86 -17.96
C VAL A 339 -11.36 6.75 -17.07
N HIS A 340 -11.54 6.83 -15.75
CA HIS A 340 -11.10 5.79 -14.82
C HIS A 340 -11.86 4.48 -15.02
N LEU A 341 -13.18 4.53 -15.22
CA LEU A 341 -14.00 3.34 -15.46
C LEU A 341 -13.62 2.65 -16.79
N ILE A 342 -13.47 3.42 -17.87
CA ILE A 342 -13.04 2.92 -19.18
C ILE A 342 -11.63 2.31 -19.07
N THR A 343 -10.72 2.97 -18.33
CA THR A 343 -9.37 2.46 -18.09
C THR A 343 -9.40 1.14 -17.33
N PHE A 344 -10.19 1.03 -16.27
CA PHE A 344 -10.34 -0.23 -15.53
C PHE A 344 -10.92 -1.34 -16.42
N ALA A 345 -11.94 -1.03 -17.23
CA ALA A 345 -12.50 -1.95 -18.20
C ALA A 345 -11.48 -2.38 -19.27
N ALA A 346 -10.63 -1.46 -19.75
CA ALA A 346 -9.54 -1.73 -20.69
C ALA A 346 -8.46 -2.65 -20.10
N ILE A 347 -8.09 -2.44 -18.83
CA ILE A 347 -7.16 -3.32 -18.10
C ILE A 347 -7.79 -4.70 -17.94
N LEU A 348 -9.07 -4.79 -17.55
CA LEU A 348 -9.78 -6.06 -17.46
C LEU A 348 -9.86 -6.78 -18.82
N TYR A 349 -10.13 -6.03 -19.90
CA TYR A 349 -10.15 -6.53 -21.26
C TYR A 349 -8.80 -7.10 -21.69
N THR A 350 -7.68 -6.50 -21.29
CA THR A 350 -6.33 -7.00 -21.59
C THR A 350 -6.12 -8.46 -21.18
N GLY A 351 -6.85 -8.93 -20.16
CA GLY A 351 -6.87 -10.35 -19.76
C GLY A 351 -7.39 -11.31 -20.83
N SER A 352 -8.09 -10.84 -21.88
CA SER A 352 -8.48 -11.65 -23.03
C SER A 352 -7.27 -12.19 -23.81
N ALA A 353 -6.13 -11.48 -23.77
CA ALA A 353 -4.87 -11.87 -24.39
C ALA A 353 -4.15 -13.03 -23.65
N ILE A 354 -4.56 -13.32 -22.41
CA ILE A 354 -4.01 -14.43 -21.61
C ILE A 354 -4.65 -15.74 -22.09
N ARG A 355 -3.83 -16.62 -22.69
CA ARG A 355 -4.31 -17.91 -23.21
C ARG A 355 -4.44 -18.99 -22.14
N HIS A 356 -3.57 -18.97 -21.13
CA HIS A 356 -3.62 -19.95 -20.05
C HIS A 356 -4.79 -19.67 -19.10
N LEU A 357 -5.80 -20.53 -19.13
CA LEU A 357 -7.08 -20.29 -18.44
C LEU A 357 -6.94 -20.05 -16.93
N PRO A 358 -6.14 -20.81 -16.15
CA PRO A 358 -5.91 -20.50 -14.75
C PRO A 358 -5.30 -19.12 -14.52
N THR A 359 -4.30 -18.72 -15.32
CA THR A 359 -3.69 -17.38 -15.24
C THR A 359 -4.73 -16.30 -15.56
N LYS A 360 -5.59 -16.53 -16.56
CA LYS A 360 -6.65 -15.61 -16.96
C LYS A 360 -7.69 -15.42 -15.86
N ARG A 361 -8.09 -16.50 -15.19
CA ARG A 361 -9.02 -16.46 -14.04
C ARG A 361 -8.40 -15.71 -12.88
N GLN A 362 -7.14 -16.01 -12.53
CA GLN A 362 -6.41 -15.30 -11.49
C GLN A 362 -6.29 -13.79 -11.79
N TYR A 363 -5.92 -13.42 -13.02
CA TYR A 363 -5.82 -12.03 -13.47
C TYR A 363 -7.13 -11.26 -13.26
N ARG A 364 -8.25 -11.83 -13.73
CA ARG A 364 -9.57 -11.22 -13.59
C ARG A 364 -10.00 -11.12 -12.13
N PHE A 365 -9.80 -12.18 -11.36
CA PHE A 365 -10.16 -12.20 -9.95
C PHE A 365 -9.42 -11.12 -9.16
N VAL A 366 -8.11 -11.02 -9.34
CA VAL A 366 -7.28 -9.98 -8.69
C VAL A 366 -7.75 -8.57 -9.09
N LEU A 367 -8.07 -8.33 -10.36
CA LEU A 367 -8.61 -7.02 -10.76
C LEU A 367 -9.98 -6.74 -10.13
N LEU A 368 -10.86 -7.74 -10.03
CA LEU A 368 -12.17 -7.59 -9.40
C LEU A 368 -12.10 -7.34 -7.89
N CYS A 369 -10.99 -7.69 -7.23
CA CYS A 369 -10.75 -7.31 -5.84
C CYS A 369 -10.49 -5.80 -5.66
N ILE A 370 -9.96 -5.11 -6.68
CA ILE A 370 -9.62 -3.67 -6.58
C ILE A 370 -10.86 -2.82 -6.29
N PRO A 371 -11.99 -2.93 -7.02
CA PRO A 371 -13.22 -2.20 -6.67
C PRO A 371 -13.71 -2.49 -5.25
N VAL A 372 -13.59 -3.73 -4.76
CA VAL A 372 -14.01 -4.09 -3.39
C VAL A 372 -13.11 -3.43 -2.33
N LEU A 373 -11.81 -3.34 -2.59
CA LEU A 373 -10.86 -2.63 -1.72
C LEU A 373 -11.08 -1.11 -1.70
N VAL A 374 -11.45 -0.54 -2.84
CA VAL A 374 -11.59 0.92 -3.02
C VAL A 374 -12.98 1.42 -2.61
N ALA A 375 -14.03 0.62 -2.79
CA ALA A 375 -15.42 1.06 -2.56
C ALA A 375 -15.66 1.69 -1.17
N PRO A 376 -15.17 1.10 -0.05
CA PRO A 376 -15.34 1.71 1.26
C PRO A 376 -14.68 3.09 1.39
N LEU A 377 -13.62 3.36 0.62
CA LEU A 377 -12.90 4.63 0.66
C LEU A 377 -13.71 5.78 0.08
N PHE A 378 -14.74 5.52 -0.74
CA PHE A 378 -15.59 6.59 -1.25
C PHE A 378 -16.55 7.15 -0.19
N VAL A 379 -16.83 6.42 0.88
CA VAL A 379 -17.83 6.80 1.89
C VAL A 379 -17.24 7.18 3.25
N VAL A 380 -15.91 7.13 3.41
CA VAL A 380 -15.23 7.49 4.67
C VAL A 380 -14.29 8.67 4.47
N ARG A 381 -13.99 9.39 5.55
CA ARG A 381 -12.98 10.46 5.58
C ARG A 381 -12.10 10.35 6.83
N PRO A 382 -10.82 10.79 6.77
CA PRO A 382 -10.08 11.22 5.58
C PRO A 382 -9.52 10.05 4.75
N VAL A 383 -9.37 10.25 3.43
CA VAL A 383 -8.73 9.28 2.53
C VAL A 383 -7.36 9.81 2.09
N LEU A 384 -6.31 9.04 2.37
CA LEU A 384 -4.94 9.40 2.07
C LEU A 384 -4.28 8.37 1.15
N ALA A 385 -3.14 8.71 0.55
CA ALA A 385 -2.50 7.89 -0.48
C ALA A 385 -2.28 6.43 -0.04
N ARG A 386 -1.88 6.19 1.22
CA ARG A 386 -1.67 4.85 1.78
C ARG A 386 -2.89 3.92 1.68
N ASN A 387 -4.11 4.47 1.68
CA ASN A 387 -5.33 3.68 1.54
C ASN A 387 -5.40 2.90 0.22
N TYR A 388 -4.65 3.32 -0.79
CA TYR A 388 -4.60 2.66 -2.10
C TYR A 388 -3.45 1.65 -2.24
N TYR A 389 -2.67 1.41 -1.18
CA TYR A 389 -1.55 0.47 -1.22
C TYR A 389 -1.98 -0.96 -1.57
N ALA A 390 -3.08 -1.44 -0.97
CA ALA A 390 -3.62 -2.76 -1.29
C ALA A 390 -4.00 -2.87 -2.78
N SER A 391 -4.74 -1.88 -3.30
CA SER A 391 -5.15 -1.82 -4.71
C SER A 391 -3.96 -1.76 -5.66
N TYR A 392 -2.89 -1.05 -5.29
CA TYR A 392 -1.62 -1.04 -6.03
C TYR A 392 -1.01 -2.44 -6.11
N LEU A 393 -0.89 -3.16 -4.99
CA LEU A 393 -0.30 -4.50 -4.97
C LEU A 393 -1.12 -5.50 -5.81
N PHE A 394 -2.45 -5.40 -5.78
CA PHE A 394 -3.31 -6.21 -6.64
C PHE A 394 -3.10 -5.89 -8.13
N LEU A 395 -2.96 -4.61 -8.48
CA LEU A 395 -2.63 -4.23 -9.85
C LEU A 395 -1.22 -4.72 -10.25
N ALA A 396 -0.24 -4.69 -9.35
CA ALA A 396 1.09 -5.25 -9.57
C ALA A 396 1.03 -6.77 -9.84
N ILE A 397 0.21 -7.54 -9.11
CA ILE A 397 -0.03 -8.97 -9.41
C ILE A 397 -0.60 -9.12 -10.82
N ALA A 398 -1.57 -8.30 -11.22
CA ALA A 398 -2.12 -8.34 -12.57
C ALA A 398 -1.03 -8.09 -13.63
N MET A 399 -0.14 -7.12 -13.41
CA MET A 399 0.98 -6.83 -14.30
C MET A 399 1.98 -8.00 -14.36
N LEU A 400 2.32 -8.62 -13.22
CA LEU A 400 3.17 -9.81 -13.16
C LEU A 400 2.57 -10.97 -13.98
N LEU A 401 1.25 -11.16 -13.96
CA LEU A 401 0.58 -12.20 -14.75
C LEU A 401 0.61 -11.90 -16.27
N LEU A 402 0.59 -10.63 -16.68
CA LEU A 402 0.81 -10.24 -18.08
C LEU A 402 2.25 -10.50 -18.51
N ILE A 403 3.24 -10.12 -17.69
CA ILE A 403 4.66 -10.39 -17.93
C ILE A 403 4.90 -11.89 -18.09
N LYS A 404 4.34 -12.71 -17.19
CA LYS A 404 4.38 -14.17 -17.28
C LYS A 404 3.86 -14.68 -18.63
N GLN A 405 2.74 -14.13 -19.10
CA GLN A 405 2.15 -14.53 -20.38
C GLN A 405 3.05 -14.15 -21.57
N LEU A 406 3.69 -12.96 -21.54
CA LEU A 406 4.64 -12.52 -22.56
C LEU A 406 5.93 -13.36 -22.57
N LEU A 407 6.43 -13.75 -21.39
CA LEU A 407 7.57 -14.65 -21.25
C LEU A 407 7.25 -16.04 -21.79
N ARG A 408 6.08 -16.60 -21.43
CA ARG A 408 5.63 -17.92 -21.91
C ARG A 408 5.50 -17.97 -23.44
N THR A 409 5.12 -16.85 -24.05
CA THR A 409 4.97 -16.72 -25.52
C THR A 409 6.24 -16.25 -26.22
N LYS A 410 7.37 -16.15 -25.50
CA LYS A 410 8.67 -15.67 -25.99
C LYS A 410 8.60 -14.29 -26.66
N LYS A 411 7.61 -13.47 -26.31
CA LYS A 411 7.47 -12.10 -26.81
C LYS A 411 8.34 -11.12 -26.04
N LEU A 412 8.76 -11.49 -24.84
CA LEU A 412 9.68 -10.74 -24.01
C LEU A 412 10.99 -11.51 -23.84
N ALA A 413 12.12 -10.83 -24.04
CA ALA A 413 13.45 -11.45 -24.03
C ALA A 413 13.92 -11.69 -22.59
N LEU A 414 13.80 -12.94 -22.13
CA LEU A 414 14.17 -13.36 -20.76
C LEU A 414 15.58 -12.91 -20.36
N HIS A 415 16.57 -13.11 -21.24
CA HIS A 415 17.97 -12.77 -20.97
C HIS A 415 18.18 -11.27 -20.75
N LYS A 416 17.50 -10.40 -21.53
CA LYS A 416 17.58 -8.94 -21.36
C LYS A 416 16.97 -8.51 -20.03
N MET A 417 15.81 -9.06 -19.69
CA MET A 417 15.16 -8.77 -18.42
C MET A 417 15.95 -9.23 -17.21
N ALA A 418 16.58 -10.41 -17.31
CA ALA A 418 17.38 -11.00 -16.24
C ALA A 418 18.63 -10.17 -15.88
N VAL A 419 19.05 -9.25 -16.76
CA VAL A 419 20.13 -8.28 -16.50
C VAL A 419 19.55 -6.90 -16.14
N LEU A 420 18.57 -6.42 -16.92
CA LEU A 420 17.99 -5.08 -16.75
C LEU A 420 17.32 -4.89 -15.39
N LEU A 421 16.49 -5.84 -14.95
CA LEU A 421 15.72 -5.69 -13.72
C LEU A 421 16.60 -5.65 -12.46
N PRO A 422 17.60 -6.54 -12.27
CA PRO A 422 18.53 -6.39 -11.16
C PRO A 422 19.24 -5.04 -11.12
N VAL A 423 19.69 -4.52 -12.27
CA VAL A 423 20.36 -3.21 -12.38
C VAL A 423 19.40 -2.09 -11.98
N LEU A 424 18.15 -2.11 -12.49
CA LEU A 424 17.13 -1.15 -12.11
C LEU A 424 16.82 -1.22 -10.61
N CYS A 425 16.69 -2.42 -10.04
CA CYS A 425 16.43 -2.61 -8.62
C CYS A 425 17.59 -2.08 -7.76
N ALA A 426 18.84 -2.32 -8.17
CA ALA A 426 20.01 -1.76 -7.51
C ALA A 426 20.03 -0.23 -7.59
N GLY A 427 19.71 0.35 -8.75
CA GLY A 427 19.58 1.80 -8.92
C GLY A 427 18.51 2.42 -8.03
N ILE A 428 17.34 1.78 -7.90
CA ILE A 428 16.25 2.22 -7.03
C ILE A 428 16.68 2.20 -5.55
N VAL A 429 17.34 1.11 -5.14
CA VAL A 429 17.86 0.95 -3.79
C VAL A 429 18.90 2.01 -3.47
N LEU A 430 19.86 2.26 -4.38
CA LEU A 430 20.85 3.33 -4.21
C LEU A 430 20.21 4.71 -4.15
N PHE A 431 19.24 4.98 -5.02
CA PHE A 431 18.47 6.24 -5.02
C PHE A 431 17.81 6.49 -3.66
N TYR A 432 17.03 5.53 -3.15
CA TYR A 432 16.39 5.67 -1.84
C TYR A 432 17.41 5.79 -0.72
N GLY A 433 18.49 5.01 -0.77
CA GLY A 433 19.54 5.07 0.21
C GLY A 433 20.21 6.45 0.33
N VAL A 434 20.51 7.08 -0.81
CA VAL A 434 21.03 8.46 -0.84
C VAL A 434 20.01 9.44 -0.25
N VAL A 435 18.77 9.40 -0.74
CA VAL A 435 17.70 10.31 -0.29
C VAL A 435 17.48 10.23 1.22
N TYR A 436 17.33 9.02 1.77
CA TYR A 436 17.07 8.85 3.20
C TYR A 436 18.30 9.11 4.06
N THR A 437 19.52 8.87 3.56
CA THR A 437 20.74 9.26 4.28
C THR A 437 20.85 10.78 4.40
N LEU A 438 20.57 11.53 3.33
CA LEU A 438 20.55 13.00 3.36
C LEU A 438 19.54 13.52 4.38
N ASN A 439 18.30 13.02 4.31
CA ASN A 439 17.26 13.42 5.24
C ASN A 439 17.57 13.03 6.69
N GLN A 440 18.17 11.86 6.94
CA GLN A 440 18.52 11.42 8.28
C GLN A 440 19.69 12.22 8.89
N ASN A 441 20.65 12.66 8.07
CA ASN A 441 21.70 13.56 8.53
C ASN A 441 21.11 14.90 8.99
N THR A 442 20.19 15.47 8.22
CA THR A 442 19.46 16.68 8.62
C THR A 442 18.56 16.43 9.83
N PHE A 443 17.90 15.28 9.94
CA PHE A 443 17.12 14.91 11.12
C PHE A 443 17.97 14.96 12.40
N ARG A 444 19.16 14.32 12.39
CA ARG A 444 20.09 14.37 13.53
C ARG A 444 20.61 15.78 13.81
N HIS A 445 20.71 16.62 12.79
CA HIS A 445 21.05 18.03 12.98
C HIS A 445 19.88 18.81 13.62
N ARG A 446 18.64 18.62 13.15
CA ARG A 446 17.43 19.20 13.74
C ARG A 446 17.34 18.91 15.23
N ILE A 447 17.54 17.65 15.63
CA ILE A 447 17.47 17.26 17.05
C ILE A 447 18.49 18.03 17.88
N ARG A 448 19.74 18.13 17.43
CA ARG A 448 20.77 18.92 18.13
C ARG A 448 20.42 20.42 18.20
N VAL A 449 19.85 20.98 17.14
CA VAL A 449 19.40 22.38 17.12
C VAL A 449 18.27 22.61 18.12
N ILE A 450 17.29 21.71 18.16
CA ILE A 450 16.17 21.78 19.11
C ILE A 450 16.70 21.67 20.54
N GLU A 451 17.53 20.69 20.85
CA GLU A 451 18.12 20.50 22.19
C GLU A 451 18.89 21.75 22.64
N SER A 452 19.78 22.30 21.80
CA SER A 452 20.53 23.51 22.14
C SER A 452 19.67 24.78 22.24
N ALA A 453 18.60 24.90 21.47
CA ALA A 453 17.66 26.03 21.56
C ALA A 453 16.82 25.94 22.84
N MET A 454 16.41 24.73 23.23
CA MET A 454 15.69 24.48 24.49
C MET A 454 16.56 24.78 25.71
N GLU A 455 17.85 24.47 25.69
CA GLU A 455 18.80 24.86 26.75
C GLU A 455 18.90 26.39 26.92
N ARG A 456 18.68 27.14 25.83
CA ARG A 456 18.65 28.61 25.84
C ARG A 456 17.26 29.20 26.08
N HIS A 457 16.26 28.35 26.34
CA HIS A 457 14.85 28.75 26.48
C HIS A 457 14.33 29.60 25.30
N GLU A 458 14.74 29.27 24.08
CA GLU A 458 14.27 29.95 22.86
C GLU A 458 12.85 29.53 22.48
N ASP A 459 12.06 30.50 22.00
CA ASP A 459 10.74 30.34 21.40
C ASP A 459 10.49 31.55 20.46
N PRO A 460 10.29 31.37 19.14
CA PRO A 460 10.21 30.09 18.42
C PRO A 460 11.57 29.40 18.21
N ILE A 461 11.56 28.08 18.06
CA ILE A 461 12.73 27.29 17.66
C ILE A 461 12.75 27.12 16.14
N ILE A 462 13.79 27.66 15.49
CA ILE A 462 13.99 27.56 14.05
C ILE A 462 14.68 26.23 13.71
N ILE A 463 14.05 25.39 12.88
CA ILE A 463 14.56 24.08 12.51
C ILE A 463 14.98 24.01 11.02
N PRO A 464 16.14 23.39 10.68
CA PRO A 464 16.61 23.29 9.30
C PRO A 464 15.66 22.53 8.37
N ASP A 465 15.48 22.91 7.12
CA ASP A 465 14.69 22.15 6.13
C ASP A 465 15.31 20.81 5.74
N PHE A 466 14.47 19.79 5.52
CA PHE A 466 14.95 18.53 4.93
C PHE A 466 15.44 18.78 3.49
N PRO A 467 16.60 18.24 3.07
CA PRO A 467 17.12 18.39 1.71
C PRO A 467 16.18 17.82 0.65
N VAL A 468 15.44 16.77 1.00
CA VAL A 468 14.47 16.13 0.10
C VAL A 468 13.12 15.97 0.83
N PRO A 469 12.36 17.07 1.03
CA PRO A 469 11.20 17.09 1.92
C PRO A 469 10.03 16.25 1.40
N TYR A 470 9.91 16.09 0.07
CA TYR A 470 8.87 15.25 -0.55
C TYR A 470 9.01 13.74 -0.26
N PHE A 471 10.13 13.31 0.35
CA PHE A 471 10.36 11.93 0.80
C PHE A 471 10.17 11.75 2.32
N VAL A 472 9.71 12.79 3.01
CA VAL A 472 9.35 12.79 4.43
C VAL A 472 7.85 13.05 4.55
N PHE A 473 7.16 12.23 5.35
CA PHE A 473 5.74 12.46 5.61
C PHE A 473 5.60 13.58 6.66
N GLY A 474 5.02 14.74 6.31
CA GLY A 474 4.90 15.87 7.24
C GLY A 474 6.24 16.52 7.62
N PRO A 475 6.98 17.12 6.68
CA PRO A 475 8.36 17.58 6.90
C PRO A 475 8.53 18.75 7.88
N GLY A 476 7.48 19.54 8.15
CA GLY A 476 7.48 20.59 9.20
C GLY A 476 7.11 20.08 10.61
N ASP A 477 6.61 18.84 10.67
CA ASP A 477 6.12 18.08 11.81
C ASP A 477 5.64 18.85 13.06
N SER A 478 4.34 19.21 13.04
CA SER A 478 3.61 19.74 14.21
C SER A 478 3.56 18.80 15.42
N SER A 479 3.98 17.53 15.28
CA SER A 479 3.99 16.57 16.40
C SER A 479 5.27 16.67 17.23
N LEU A 480 6.25 17.48 16.81
CA LEU A 480 7.46 17.75 17.60
C LEU A 480 7.11 18.33 18.97
N GLY A 481 6.09 19.17 19.08
CA GLY A 481 5.64 19.74 20.35
C GLY A 481 5.10 18.73 21.36
N HIS A 482 4.78 17.49 20.94
CA HIS A 482 4.47 16.41 21.88
C HIS A 482 5.73 15.77 22.50
N ALA A 483 6.88 15.89 21.82
CA ALA A 483 8.14 15.31 22.26
C ALA A 483 9.09 16.34 22.90
N PHE A 484 9.03 17.58 22.45
CA PHE A 484 9.87 18.69 22.88
C PHE A 484 8.98 19.83 23.37
N TYR A 485 8.97 20.06 24.68
CA TYR A 485 8.17 21.09 25.34
C TYR A 485 8.83 21.48 26.67
N TYR A 486 8.50 22.66 27.21
CA TYR A 486 9.02 23.12 28.51
C TYR A 486 8.15 22.65 29.67
N GLU A 487 6.86 23.00 29.64
CA GLU A 487 5.86 22.70 30.68
C GLU A 487 4.72 21.85 30.14
N LYS A 488 4.25 22.13 28.92
CA LYS A 488 3.08 21.48 28.33
C LYS A 488 3.30 21.17 26.86
N ALA A 489 2.86 19.99 26.43
CA ALA A 489 2.92 19.63 25.01
C ALA A 489 2.35 20.74 24.09
N ASN A 490 3.12 21.08 23.06
CA ASN A 490 2.88 22.17 22.10
C ASN A 490 2.97 23.59 22.70
N ASP A 491 3.82 23.81 23.71
CA ASP A 491 4.15 25.15 24.24
C ASP A 491 5.34 25.84 23.57
N ILE A 492 5.99 25.16 22.61
CA ILE A 492 7.07 25.71 21.77
C ILE A 492 6.59 25.80 20.33
N GLU A 493 6.79 26.94 19.69
CA GLU A 493 6.58 27.08 18.25
C GLU A 493 7.81 26.63 17.47
N PHE A 494 7.64 25.67 16.54
CA PHE A 494 8.70 25.21 15.64
C PHE A 494 8.48 25.79 14.24
N ILE A 495 9.46 26.55 13.75
CA ILE A 495 9.37 27.22 12.44
C ILE A 495 10.44 26.63 11.51
N LEU A 496 10.05 26.25 10.29
CA LEU A 496 11.01 25.82 9.28
C LEU A 496 11.90 26.99 8.85
N GLN A 497 13.19 26.75 8.65
CA GLN A 497 14.13 27.79 8.23
C GLN A 497 13.68 28.50 6.94
N SER A 498 13.05 27.80 6.00
CA SER A 498 12.49 28.37 4.77
C SER A 498 11.22 29.22 4.98
N GLU A 499 10.54 29.06 6.12
CA GLU A 499 9.36 29.86 6.48
C GLU A 499 9.75 31.12 7.27
N TYR A 500 10.94 31.12 7.88
CA TYR A 500 11.50 32.25 8.62
C TYR A 500 12.23 33.27 7.73
N GLN A 501 12.79 32.82 6.59
CA GLN A 501 13.44 33.67 5.58
C GLN A 501 12.42 34.26 4.60
#